data_AF-A0A8T3UJ66-F1
#
_entry.id   AF-A0A8T3UJ66-F1
#
_cell.length_a   1.000
_cell.length_b   1.000
_cell.length_c   1.000
_cell.angle_alpha   90.00
_cell.angle_beta   90.00
_cell.angle_gamma   90.00
#
_symmetry.space_group_name_H-M   'P 1'
#
loop_
_entity.id
_entity.type
_entity.pdbx_description
1 polymer ?
#
loop_
_entity_poly.entity_id
_entity_poly.type
_entity_poly.pdbx_seq_one_letter_code
_entity_poly.pdbx_strand_id
1 'polypeptide(L)'
;MNSRDYGIAYAEVLSILEQVPREYYEKVPMELYKLFNENQKRGYFFEYNPKKSLDEQNVSPLAKSIIAILYEDYWDETLNELKICLTK
;
A
#
# COMPACT_ATOMS: atom_id res chain seq x y z
N MET A 1 -4.12 -9.66 16.33
CA MET A 1 -3.18 -9.46 15.21
C MET A 1 -1.87 -8.96 15.81
N ASN A 2 -0.72 -9.56 15.48
CA ASN A 2 0.53 -9.23 16.16
C ASN A 2 1.23 -8.04 15.49
N SER A 3 1.93 -7.19 16.26
CA SER A 3 2.70 -6.06 15.72
C SER A 3 3.76 -6.48 14.68
N ARG A 4 4.25 -7.72 14.76
CA ARG A 4 5.14 -8.33 13.75
C ARG A 4 4.50 -8.49 12.38
N ASP A 5 3.19 -8.72 12.32
CA ASP A 5 2.47 -8.94 11.07
C ASP A 5 2.35 -7.62 10.29
N TYR A 6 2.15 -6.50 11.01
CA TYR A 6 2.15 -5.15 10.45
C TYR A 6 3.52 -4.75 9.88
N GLY A 7 4.61 -5.04 10.60
CA GLY A 7 5.95 -4.70 10.11
C GLY A 7 6.31 -5.41 8.80
N ILE A 8 5.89 -6.68 8.63
CA ILE A 8 6.07 -7.40 7.35
C ILE A 8 5.22 -6.74 6.26
N ALA A 9 3.94 -6.51 6.55
CA ALA A 9 3.02 -5.91 5.59
C ALA A 9 3.49 -4.53 5.10
N TYR A 10 4.03 -3.69 5.99
CA TYR A 10 4.56 -2.37 5.61
C TYR A 10 5.77 -2.46 4.68
N ALA A 11 6.67 -3.43 4.88
CA ALA A 11 7.79 -3.65 3.95
C ALA A 11 7.29 -4.08 2.56
N GLU A 12 6.32 -4.99 2.51
CA GLU A 12 5.71 -5.43 1.25
C GLU A 12 4.99 -4.28 0.54
N VAL A 13 4.21 -3.47 1.27
CA VAL A 13 3.51 -2.29 0.74
C VAL A 13 4.49 -1.29 0.14
N LEU A 14 5.60 -0.99 0.83
CA LEU A 14 6.63 -0.07 0.30
C LEU A 14 7.21 -0.58 -1.02
N SER A 15 7.58 -1.86 -1.08
CA SER A 15 8.13 -2.46 -2.31
C SER A 15 7.12 -2.44 -3.47
N ILE A 16 5.82 -2.63 -3.18
CA ILE A 16 4.76 -2.51 -4.18
C ILE A 16 4.65 -1.06 -4.68
N LEU A 17 4.60 -0.09 -3.76
CA LEU A 17 4.46 1.33 -4.10
C LEU A 17 5.64 1.84 -4.94
N GLU A 18 6.86 1.35 -4.73
CA GLU A 18 8.03 1.68 -5.55
C GLU A 18 7.89 1.27 -7.02
N GLN A 19 7.05 0.28 -7.34
CA GLN A 19 6.81 -0.18 -8.71
C GLN A 19 5.60 0.48 -9.37
N VAL A 20 4.82 1.27 -8.61
CA VAL A 20 3.64 1.98 -9.11
C VAL A 20 4.08 3.17 -9.98
N PRO A 21 3.38 3.49 -11.08
CA PRO A 21 3.72 4.67 -11.89
C PRO A 21 3.69 5.95 -11.06
N ARG A 22 4.58 6.89 -11.39
CA ARG A 22 4.79 8.12 -10.62
C ARG A 22 3.50 8.90 -10.34
N GLU A 23 2.60 8.97 -11.31
CA GLU A 23 1.31 9.66 -11.18
C GLU A 23 0.43 9.12 -10.03
N TYR A 24 0.50 7.82 -9.75
CA TYR A 24 -0.23 7.18 -8.65
C TYR A 24 0.57 7.21 -7.34
N TYR A 25 1.90 7.13 -7.45
CA TYR A 25 2.79 7.27 -6.29
C TYR A 25 2.60 8.62 -5.61
N GLU A 26 2.52 9.71 -6.39
CA GLU A 26 2.37 11.09 -5.89
C GLU A 26 0.99 11.39 -5.30
N LYS A 27 -0.04 10.58 -5.60
CA LYS A 27 -1.39 10.70 -5.00
C LYS A 27 -1.43 10.24 -3.54
N VAL A 28 -0.51 9.37 -3.12
CA VAL A 28 -0.47 8.84 -1.74
C VAL A 28 0.26 9.85 -0.83
N PRO A 29 -0.30 10.23 0.35
CA PRO A 29 0.33 11.15 1.27
C PRO A 29 1.69 10.68 1.78
N MET A 30 2.65 11.60 1.85
CA MET A 30 4.02 11.33 2.30
C MET A 30 4.07 10.79 3.74
N GLU A 31 3.09 11.15 4.57
CA GLU A 31 2.94 10.69 5.95
C GLU A 31 2.72 9.18 6.02
N LEU A 32 2.01 8.59 5.04
CA LEU A 32 1.81 7.14 4.99
C LEU A 32 3.10 6.41 4.62
N TYR A 33 3.86 6.93 3.66
CA TYR A 33 5.19 6.40 3.33
C TYR A 33 6.12 6.43 4.54
N LYS A 34 6.14 7.54 5.29
CA LYS A 34 6.92 7.65 6.54
C LYS A 34 6.46 6.63 7.57
N LEU A 35 5.15 6.51 7.79
CA LEU A 35 4.59 5.54 8.74
C LEU A 35 4.99 4.11 8.39
N PHE A 36 4.85 3.70 7.12
CA PHE A 36 5.25 2.37 6.68
C PHE A 36 6.76 2.17 6.86
N ASN A 37 7.57 3.15 6.46
CA ASN A 37 9.03 3.05 6.52
C ASN A 37 9.58 3.01 7.95
N GLU A 38 8.97 3.74 8.89
CA GLU A 38 9.39 3.75 10.30
C GLU A 38 8.99 2.47 11.04
N ASN A 39 7.87 1.85 10.64
CA ASN A 39 7.29 0.71 11.33
C ASN A 39 7.51 -0.64 10.63
N GLN A 40 8.14 -0.65 9.45
CA GLN A 40 8.44 -1.89 8.75
C GLN A 40 9.39 -2.79 9.54
N LYS A 41 9.32 -4.10 9.27
CA LYS A 41 10.19 -5.09 9.90
C LYS A 41 11.61 -4.95 9.36
N ARG A 42 12.51 -4.42 10.19
CA ARG A 42 13.94 -4.35 9.88
C ARG A 42 14.52 -5.73 9.57
N GLY A 43 15.32 -5.81 8.50
CA GLY A 43 15.98 -7.04 8.05
C GLY A 43 15.06 -8.02 7.30
N TYR A 44 13.80 -7.66 7.07
CA TYR A 44 12.95 -8.35 6.11
C TYR A 44 13.02 -7.61 4.78
N PHE A 45 13.44 -8.32 3.73
CA PHE A 45 13.56 -7.78 2.38
C PHE A 45 12.56 -8.50 1.48
N PHE A 46 11.68 -7.72 0.87
CA PHE A 46 10.70 -8.19 -0.10
C PHE A 46 10.89 -7.39 -1.38
N GLU A 47 11.00 -8.09 -2.51
CA GLU A 47 11.16 -7.49 -3.83
C GLU A 47 9.92 -7.80 -4.66
N TYR A 48 9.08 -6.79 -4.85
CA TYR A 48 7.88 -6.92 -5.65
C TYR A 48 8.20 -6.93 -7.14
N ASN A 49 7.61 -7.88 -7.86
CA ASN A 49 7.69 -8.00 -9.31
C ASN A 49 6.32 -7.67 -9.93
N PRO A 50 6.20 -6.57 -10.70
CA PRO A 50 4.92 -6.16 -11.30
C PRO A 50 4.41 -7.10 -12.41
N LYS A 51 5.22 -8.07 -12.86
CA LYS A 51 4.81 -9.09 -13.85
C LYS A 51 4.12 -10.30 -13.23
N LYS A 52 4.01 -10.36 -11.90
CA LYS A 52 3.36 -11.43 -11.15
C LYS A 52 2.25 -10.85 -10.29
N SER A 53 1.21 -11.62 -10.04
CA SER A 53 0.15 -11.25 -9.10
C SER A 53 0.66 -11.18 -7.66
N LEU A 54 -0.12 -10.53 -6.79
CA LEU A 54 0.14 -10.47 -5.35
C LEU A 54 0.07 -11.86 -4.69
N ASP A 55 -0.78 -12.76 -5.21
CA ASP A 55 -0.91 -14.14 -4.72
C ASP A 55 0.31 -14.99 -5.09
N GLU A 56 0.77 -14.92 -6.34
CA GLU A 56 1.97 -15.66 -6.79
C GLU A 56 3.25 -15.27 -6.03
N GLN A 57 3.26 -14.08 -5.44
CA GLN A 57 4.39 -13.56 -4.67
C GLN A 57 4.23 -13.73 -3.16
N ASN A 58 3.15 -14.40 -2.73
CA ASN A 58 2.82 -14.62 -1.33
C ASN A 58 2.76 -13.33 -0.50
N VAL A 59 2.30 -12.23 -1.11
CA VAL A 59 2.07 -10.97 -0.39
C VAL A 59 1.09 -11.22 0.74
N SER A 60 1.41 -10.73 1.94
CA SER A 60 0.63 -10.99 3.13
C SER A 60 -0.82 -10.48 2.98
N PRO A 61 -1.80 -11.15 3.61
CA PRO A 61 -3.19 -10.69 3.59
C PRO A 61 -3.36 -9.26 4.09
N LEU A 62 -2.51 -8.84 5.03
CA LEU A 62 -2.53 -7.50 5.60
C LEU A 62 -1.99 -6.46 4.61
N ALA A 63 -0.88 -6.75 3.91
CA ALA A 63 -0.39 -5.86 2.85
C ALA A 63 -1.42 -5.69 1.73
N LYS A 64 -2.06 -6.78 1.28
CA LYS A 64 -3.16 -6.73 0.30
C LYS A 64 -4.30 -5.82 0.76
N SER A 65 -4.66 -5.91 2.05
CA SER A 65 -5.70 -5.06 2.64
C SER A 65 -5.31 -3.58 2.65
N ILE A 66 -4.05 -3.27 2.99
CA ILE A 66 -3.54 -1.88 2.95
C ILE A 66 -3.53 -1.35 1.51
N ILE A 67 -3.06 -2.14 0.54
CA ILE A 67 -3.08 -1.75 -0.88
C ILE A 67 -4.52 -1.50 -1.37
N ALA A 68 -5.50 -2.29 -0.94
CA ALA A 68 -6.91 -2.07 -1.29
C ALA A 68 -7.44 -0.75 -0.72
N ILE A 69 -7.07 -0.40 0.53
CA ILE A 69 -7.42 0.90 1.13
C ILE A 69 -6.77 2.05 0.35
N LEU A 70 -5.48 1.93 0.00
CA LEU A 70 -4.80 2.97 -0.79
C LEU A 70 -5.43 3.14 -2.17
N TYR A 71 -5.89 2.04 -2.79
CA TYR A 71 -6.63 2.10 -4.05
C TYR A 71 -7.93 2.89 -3.88
N GLU A 72 -8.74 2.57 -2.88
CA GLU A 72 -10.02 3.23 -2.62
C GLU A 72 -9.88 4.72 -2.23
N ASP A 73 -8.83 5.09 -1.50
CA ASP A 73 -8.66 6.45 -1.00
C ASP A 73 -7.93 7.37 -1.99
N TYR A 74 -6.98 6.85 -2.77
CA TYR A 74 -6.08 7.69 -3.55
C TYR A 74 -6.11 7.42 -5.05
N TRP A 75 -6.54 6.24 -5.49
CA TRP A 75 -6.47 5.87 -6.91
C TRP A 75 -7.84 5.74 -7.58
N ASP A 76 -8.89 5.40 -6.85
CA ASP A 76 -10.26 5.31 -7.36
C ASP A 76 -10.91 6.70 -7.44
N GLU A 77 -10.92 7.26 -8.66
CA GLU A 77 -11.50 8.56 -8.95
C GLU A 77 -13.04 8.56 -8.80
N THR A 78 -13.70 7.43 -9.07
CA THR A 78 -15.17 7.32 -8.94
C THR A 78 -15.60 7.38 -7.48
N LEU A 79 -14.91 6.66 -6.61
CA LEU A 79 -15.18 6.71 -5.16
C LEU A 79 -14.84 8.08 -4.57
N ASN A 80 -13.77 8.72 -5.05
CA ASN A 80 -13.41 10.08 -4.63
C ASN A 80 -14.49 11.12 -4.98
N GLU A 81 -15.08 11.06 -6.18
CA GLU A 81 -16.20 11.92 -6.56
C GLU A 81 -17.43 11.72 -5.66
N LEU A 82 -17.76 10.47 -5.34
CA LEU A 82 -18.85 10.15 -4.42
C LEU A 82 -18.60 10.67 -3.00
N LYS A 83 -17.37 10.49 -2.48
CA LYS A 83 -16.95 11.03 -1.16
C LYS A 83 -17.12 12.54 -1.11
N ILE A 84 -16.71 13.26 -2.17
CA ILE A 84 -16.89 14.72 -2.29
C ILE A 84 -18.38 15.09 -2.30
N CYS A 85 -19.23 14.34 -2.99
CA CYS A 85 -20.68 14.60 -3.02
C CYS A 85 -21.34 14.34 -1.65
N LEU A 86 -20.87 13.38 -0.87
CA LEU A 86 -21.44 13.02 0.44
C LEU A 86 -20.96 13.90 1.60
N THR A 87 -19.88 14.66 1.42
CA THR A 87 -19.29 15.54 2.44
C THR A 87 -19.63 17.02 2.25
N LYS A 88 -20.41 17.34 1.22
CA LYS A 88 -21.01 18.67 0.97
C LYS A 88 -22.39 18.77 1.60
#